data_AF-A0A524QF73-F1
#
_entry.id   AF-A0A524QF73-F1
#
_cell.length_a   1.000
_cell.length_b   1.000
_cell.length_c   1.000
_cell.angle_alpha   90.00
_cell.angle_beta   90.00
_cell.angle_gamma   90.00
#
_symmetry.space_group_name_H-M   'P 1'
#
loop_
_entity.id
_entity.type
_entity.pdbx_description
1 polymer ?
#
loop_
_entity_poly.entity_id
_entity_poly.type
_entity_poly.pdbx_seq_one_letter_code
_entity_poly.pdbx_strand_id
1 'polypeptide(L)'
;MNNAIFSIHRPKNEPIVSYVTGSPERRALEKELERISGTTVEIPVIINGREIFTGRTGRVVMPHEHGHLLATYHMAGEKETREAIEAAQNAKEEWMTLSWVERASIMLKAAELLSKKYRYTIVAATMLGQSKNAQQAEVEAACETIDFLRYNAYFAGQIYQEQPRSGMDQLNRVEYRPLEGFVYTISPFNFTAIASNLNMSVALMGNTTVWKPATTSLLSSWLLMKVFMEAGLPAGVINFLPGKGAEISNVVLSHPDLAGIHFTGSNATFNSLWKAVAGNLENYRSYPKLVGETGGKDFIMIHSSADPLEAATAIIRGSFEYQGQKCSASSRVYIPRSLWPAISRYVKKQAEEIKVGNVSDFSNFMNAVIDEHAFDRIMEYITLAQ
;
A
#
# COMPACT_ATOMS: atom_id res chain seq x y z
N MET A 1 -35.28 2.25 4.29
CA MET A 1 -34.68 3.33 5.10
C MET A 1 -34.44 2.81 6.50
N ASN A 2 -33.21 2.93 7.02
CA ASN A 2 -32.89 2.54 8.39
C ASN A 2 -33.32 3.66 9.33
N ASN A 3 -34.14 3.36 10.35
CA ASN A 3 -34.51 4.31 11.40
C ASN A 3 -33.51 4.22 12.57
N ALA A 4 -32.23 4.44 12.28
CA ALA A 4 -31.15 4.31 13.26
C ALA A 4 -29.98 5.25 12.92
N ILE A 5 -29.30 5.73 13.95
CA ILE A 5 -28.01 6.42 13.84
C ILE A 5 -26.92 5.38 14.13
N PHE A 6 -26.16 5.01 13.11
CA PHE A 6 -25.06 4.06 13.26
C PHE A 6 -23.81 4.77 13.73
N SER A 7 -23.09 4.13 14.65
CA SER A 7 -21.75 4.55 15.06
C SER A 7 -20.83 3.35 15.05
N ILE A 8 -19.61 3.56 14.55
CA ILE A 8 -18.53 2.58 14.62
C ILE A 8 -17.70 2.97 15.84
N HIS A 9 -17.44 2.02 16.73
CA HIS A 9 -16.61 2.26 17.90
C HIS A 9 -15.16 2.48 17.49
N ARG A 10 -14.44 3.33 18.22
CA ARG A 10 -13.01 3.53 18.00
C ARG A 10 -12.29 2.17 18.07
N PRO A 11 -11.62 1.73 16.99
CA PRO A 11 -10.94 0.45 16.99
C PRO A 11 -9.68 0.50 17.87
N LYS A 12 -9.16 -0.69 18.17
CA LYS A 12 -7.81 -0.87 18.70
C LYS A 12 -6.90 -1.29 17.56
N ASN A 13 -5.62 -0.90 17.64
CA ASN A 13 -4.61 -1.38 16.72
C ASN A 13 -4.53 -2.91 16.76
N GLU A 14 -4.38 -3.50 15.57
CA GLU A 14 -4.21 -4.93 15.41
C GLU A 14 -2.92 -5.40 16.12
N PRO A 15 -3.00 -6.42 16.99
CA PRO A 15 -1.81 -6.92 17.67
C PRO A 15 -0.75 -7.42 16.69
N ILE A 16 0.52 -7.08 16.96
CA ILE A 16 1.66 -7.54 16.17
C ILE A 16 2.06 -8.94 16.63
N VAL A 17 2.23 -9.87 15.68
CA VAL A 17 2.72 -11.22 15.93
C VAL A 17 4.27 -11.24 15.86
N SER A 18 4.89 -11.91 16.84
CA SER A 18 6.35 -11.93 16.98
C SER A 18 7.07 -13.05 16.22
N TYR A 19 6.34 -14.10 15.78
CA TYR A 19 6.88 -15.29 15.10
C TYR A 19 8.09 -15.94 15.81
N VAL A 20 8.04 -16.02 17.14
CA VAL A 20 9.09 -16.70 17.91
C VAL A 20 9.21 -18.18 17.50
N THR A 21 10.40 -18.76 17.63
CA THR A 21 10.66 -20.16 17.30
C THR A 21 9.68 -21.10 17.99
N GLY A 22 9.03 -21.99 17.23
CA GLY A 22 8.05 -22.95 17.75
C GLY A 22 6.65 -22.41 17.99
N SER A 23 6.38 -21.12 17.73
CA SER A 23 5.04 -20.55 17.83
C SER A 23 4.09 -21.10 16.74
N PRO A 24 2.78 -21.24 17.00
CA PRO A 24 1.80 -21.63 15.99
C PRO A 24 1.79 -20.69 14.77
N GLU A 25 1.97 -19.39 15.01
CA GLU A 25 1.96 -18.36 13.99
C GLU A 25 3.17 -18.48 13.06
N ARG A 26 4.35 -18.80 13.62
CA ARG A 26 5.55 -19.07 12.81
C ARG A 26 5.35 -20.30 11.93
N ARG A 27 4.83 -21.41 12.45
CA ARG A 27 4.53 -22.60 11.65
C ARG A 27 3.52 -22.32 10.52
N ALA A 28 2.51 -21.51 10.81
CA ALA A 28 1.52 -21.12 9.81
C ALA A 28 2.13 -20.26 8.70
N LEU A 29 3.02 -19.33 9.07
CA LEU A 29 3.74 -18.50 8.10
C LEU A 29 4.75 -19.31 7.27
N GLU A 30 5.53 -20.20 7.88
CA GLU A 30 6.45 -21.11 7.19
C GLU A 30 5.72 -21.98 6.16
N LYS A 31 4.55 -22.52 6.53
CA LYS A 31 3.68 -23.27 5.60
C LYS A 31 3.23 -22.43 4.41
N GLU A 32 2.85 -21.18 4.62
CA GLU A 32 2.43 -20.29 3.54
C GLU A 32 3.61 -19.86 2.65
N LEU A 33 4.80 -19.65 3.23
CA LEU A 33 6.03 -19.40 2.46
C LEU A 33 6.36 -20.57 1.54
N GLU A 34 6.33 -21.80 2.06
CA GLU A 34 6.55 -23.03 1.27
C GLU A 34 5.49 -23.19 0.18
N ARG A 35 4.20 -23.02 0.53
CA ARG A 35 3.09 -23.14 -0.43
C ARG A 35 3.20 -22.13 -1.57
N ILE A 36 3.48 -20.86 -1.25
CA ILE A 36 3.53 -19.79 -2.26
C ILE A 36 4.80 -19.90 -3.09
N SER A 37 5.97 -20.17 -2.50
CA SER A 37 7.20 -20.39 -3.27
C SER A 37 7.16 -21.66 -4.12
N GLY A 38 6.41 -22.68 -3.71
CA GLY A 38 6.20 -23.90 -4.50
C GLY A 38 5.20 -23.76 -5.65
N THR A 39 4.54 -22.60 -5.81
CA THR A 39 3.51 -22.40 -6.83
C THR A 39 3.73 -21.12 -7.64
N THR A 40 3.72 -21.25 -8.97
CA THR A 40 3.65 -20.09 -9.85
C THR A 40 2.20 -19.79 -10.18
N VAL A 41 1.74 -18.57 -9.91
CA VAL A 41 0.36 -18.14 -10.22
C VAL A 41 0.32 -17.29 -11.48
N GLU A 42 -0.84 -17.23 -12.13
CA GLU A 42 -1.12 -16.29 -13.21
C GLU A 42 -1.97 -15.13 -12.65
N ILE A 43 -1.48 -13.90 -12.76
CA ILE A 43 -2.15 -12.70 -12.22
C ILE A 43 -2.86 -11.96 -13.37
N PRO A 44 -4.20 -11.97 -13.43
CA PRO A 44 -4.96 -11.31 -14.48
C PRO A 44 -5.09 -9.80 -14.22
N VAL A 45 -5.54 -9.09 -15.24
CA VAL A 45 -6.22 -7.80 -15.08
C VAL A 45 -7.62 -8.09 -14.52
N ILE A 46 -8.13 -7.30 -13.57
CA ILE A 46 -9.50 -7.48 -13.04
C ILE A 46 -10.33 -6.24 -13.35
N ILE A 47 -11.30 -6.36 -14.25
CA ILE A 47 -12.21 -5.28 -14.66
C ILE A 47 -13.64 -5.75 -14.44
N ASN A 48 -14.45 -4.92 -13.78
CA ASN A 48 -15.83 -5.26 -13.47
C ASN A 48 -15.97 -6.65 -12.78
N GLY A 49 -15.06 -6.96 -11.87
CA GLY A 49 -15.02 -8.25 -11.15
C GLY A 49 -14.64 -9.47 -12.00
N ARG A 50 -14.26 -9.30 -13.27
CA ARG A 50 -13.86 -10.38 -14.18
C ARG A 50 -12.35 -10.40 -14.39
N GLU A 51 -11.79 -11.61 -14.39
CA GLU A 51 -10.39 -11.85 -14.73
C GLU A 51 -10.19 -11.78 -16.25
N ILE A 52 -9.21 -10.99 -16.69
CA ILE A 52 -8.85 -10.76 -18.09
C ILE A 52 -7.37 -11.13 -18.29
N PHE A 53 -7.15 -12.11 -19.16
CA PHE A 53 -5.84 -12.61 -19.53
C PHE A 53 -5.44 -12.01 -20.89
N THR A 54 -4.71 -10.89 -20.87
CA THR A 54 -4.40 -10.10 -22.08
C THR A 54 -3.40 -10.76 -23.04
N GLY A 55 -2.76 -11.86 -22.65
CA GLY A 55 -1.62 -12.48 -23.35
C GLY A 55 -0.33 -11.64 -23.34
N ARG A 56 -0.38 -10.33 -23.06
CA ARG A 56 0.80 -9.48 -22.85
C ARG A 56 1.32 -9.68 -21.44
N THR A 57 2.33 -10.52 -21.27
CA THR A 57 2.76 -10.96 -19.94
C THR A 57 4.05 -10.34 -19.45
N GLY A 58 4.18 -10.22 -18.13
CA GLY A 58 5.43 -9.93 -17.43
C GLY A 58 5.65 -10.93 -16.29
N ARG A 59 6.80 -10.83 -15.62
CA ARG A 59 7.19 -11.73 -14.53
C ARG A 59 7.22 -11.00 -13.19
N VAL A 60 6.79 -11.69 -12.13
CA VAL A 60 6.99 -11.33 -10.72
C VAL A 60 7.93 -12.36 -10.13
N VAL A 61 9.05 -11.91 -9.57
CA VAL A 61 10.11 -12.76 -9.01
C VAL A 61 10.35 -12.43 -7.54
N MET A 62 11.06 -13.30 -6.82
CA MET A 62 11.56 -12.97 -5.47
C MET A 62 12.78 -12.06 -5.57
N PRO A 63 12.82 -10.86 -4.96
CA PRO A 63 14.01 -10.01 -5.10
C PRO A 63 15.30 -10.63 -4.52
N HIS A 64 15.18 -11.42 -3.45
CA HIS A 64 16.29 -12.14 -2.82
C HIS A 64 16.67 -13.44 -3.53
N GLU A 65 15.92 -13.84 -4.56
CA GLU A 65 16.18 -15.02 -5.38
C GLU A 65 15.57 -14.77 -6.77
N HIS A 66 16.09 -13.78 -7.51
CA HIS A 66 15.45 -13.23 -8.71
C HIS A 66 15.29 -14.21 -9.88
N GLY A 67 15.93 -15.39 -9.82
CA GLY A 67 15.67 -16.51 -10.73
C GLY A 67 14.33 -17.21 -10.47
N HIS A 68 13.80 -17.12 -9.25
CA HIS A 68 12.58 -17.76 -8.80
C HIS A 68 11.32 -16.99 -9.25
N LEU A 69 10.43 -17.66 -9.98
CA LEU A 69 9.20 -17.08 -10.53
C LEU A 69 8.01 -17.28 -9.60
N LEU A 70 7.52 -16.19 -9.01
CA LEU A 70 6.30 -16.18 -8.19
C LEU A 70 5.04 -16.12 -9.04
N ALA A 71 5.04 -15.30 -10.09
CA ALA A 71 3.89 -15.15 -10.95
C ALA A 71 4.24 -14.71 -12.37
N THR A 72 3.40 -15.10 -13.31
CA THR A 72 3.26 -14.45 -14.62
C THR A 72 2.05 -13.53 -14.54
N TYR A 73 2.17 -12.26 -14.91
CA TYR A 73 1.04 -11.32 -14.83
C TYR A 73 0.68 -10.75 -16.19
N HIS A 74 -0.60 -10.40 -16.36
CA HIS A 74 -1.12 -9.79 -17.58
C HIS A 74 -1.10 -8.27 -17.49
N MET A 75 -0.54 -7.64 -18.52
CA MET A 75 -0.42 -6.19 -18.62
C MET A 75 -1.64 -5.58 -19.32
N ALA A 76 -2.38 -4.76 -18.58
CA ALA A 76 -3.38 -3.84 -19.12
C ALA A 76 -2.71 -2.85 -20.08
N GLY A 77 -3.34 -2.64 -21.23
CA GLY A 77 -2.99 -1.60 -22.20
C GLY A 77 -4.07 -0.54 -22.30
N GLU A 78 -4.09 0.17 -23.43
CA GLU A 78 -5.07 1.21 -23.66
C GLU A 78 -6.52 0.69 -23.63
N LYS A 79 -6.76 -0.45 -24.29
CA LYS A 79 -8.08 -1.08 -24.36
C LYS A 79 -8.61 -1.40 -22.95
N GLU A 80 -7.84 -2.16 -22.17
CA GLU A 80 -8.24 -2.56 -20.82
C GLU A 80 -8.40 -1.34 -19.91
N THR A 81 -7.60 -0.29 -20.13
CA THR A 81 -7.74 0.95 -19.36
C THR A 81 -9.07 1.66 -19.66
N ARG A 82 -9.51 1.71 -20.92
CA ARG A 82 -10.82 2.27 -21.28
C ARG A 82 -11.97 1.44 -20.70
N GLU A 83 -11.88 0.11 -20.79
CA GLU A 83 -12.87 -0.81 -20.20
C GLU A 83 -12.95 -0.65 -18.68
N ALA A 84 -11.82 -0.44 -17.99
CA ALA A 84 -11.79 -0.19 -16.56
C ALA A 84 -12.44 1.14 -16.16
N ILE A 85 -12.22 2.20 -16.94
CA ILE A 85 -12.87 3.49 -16.72
C ILE A 85 -14.38 3.36 -16.89
N GLU A 86 -14.82 2.67 -17.95
CA GLU A 86 -16.24 2.41 -18.20
C GLU A 86 -16.85 1.58 -17.05
N ALA A 87 -16.18 0.52 -16.59
CA ALA A 87 -16.63 -0.27 -15.45
C ALA A 87 -16.74 0.56 -14.17
N ALA A 88 -15.76 1.43 -13.90
CA ALA A 88 -15.77 2.33 -12.75
C ALA A 88 -16.94 3.32 -12.81
N GLN A 89 -17.28 3.82 -13.99
CA GLN A 89 -18.41 4.73 -14.18
C GLN A 89 -19.75 3.99 -14.06
N ASN A 90 -19.88 2.80 -14.63
CA ASN A 90 -21.11 2.00 -14.58
C ASN A 90 -21.45 1.56 -13.14
N ALA A 91 -20.45 1.24 -12.32
CA ALA A 91 -20.65 0.87 -10.91
C ALA A 91 -20.91 2.08 -10.00
N LYS A 92 -20.69 3.31 -10.48
CA LYS A 92 -20.65 4.52 -9.65
C LYS A 92 -21.98 4.81 -8.95
N GLU A 93 -23.08 4.82 -9.71
CA GLU A 93 -24.39 5.24 -9.22
C GLU A 93 -24.89 4.32 -8.09
N GLU A 94 -24.85 3.00 -8.30
CA GLU A 94 -25.24 2.03 -7.28
C GLU A 94 -24.33 2.12 -6.05
N TRP A 95 -23.02 2.28 -6.25
CA TRP A 95 -22.07 2.34 -5.14
C TRP A 95 -22.19 3.62 -4.30
N MET A 96 -22.42 4.76 -4.93
CA MET A 96 -22.57 6.03 -4.22
C MET A 96 -23.88 6.14 -3.46
N THR A 97 -24.95 5.51 -3.98
CA THR A 97 -26.28 5.51 -3.34
C THR A 97 -26.38 4.51 -2.19
N LEU A 98 -25.51 3.50 -2.14
CA LEU A 98 -25.40 2.61 -0.99
C LEU A 98 -25.09 3.41 0.29
N SER A 99 -25.67 3.01 1.43
CA SER A 99 -25.38 3.65 2.72
C SER A 99 -23.89 3.55 3.03
N TRP A 100 -23.31 4.63 3.58
CA TRP A 100 -21.90 4.62 4.01
C TRP A 100 -21.60 3.50 5.01
N VAL A 101 -22.59 3.08 5.81
CA VAL A 101 -22.48 1.99 6.78
C VAL A 101 -22.29 0.65 6.08
N GLU A 102 -22.97 0.41 4.96
CA GLU A 102 -22.80 -0.81 4.17
C GLU A 102 -21.47 -0.80 3.41
N ARG A 103 -21.02 0.36 2.92
CA ARG A 103 -19.65 0.48 2.38
C ARG A 103 -18.59 0.19 3.45
N ALA A 104 -18.80 0.70 4.67
CA ALA A 104 -17.93 0.43 5.81
C ALA A 104 -17.96 -1.04 6.25
N SER A 105 -19.11 -1.72 6.15
CA SER A 105 -19.24 -3.15 6.51
C SER A 105 -18.35 -4.04 5.63
N ILE A 106 -18.23 -3.72 4.34
CA ILE A 106 -17.31 -4.39 3.40
C ILE A 106 -15.84 -4.20 3.84
N MET A 107 -15.44 -2.98 4.23
CA MET A 107 -14.08 -2.73 4.73
C MET A 107 -13.80 -3.49 6.03
N LEU A 108 -14.74 -3.49 6.96
CA LEU A 108 -14.61 -4.25 8.21
C LEU A 108 -14.55 -5.76 7.96
N LYS A 109 -15.29 -6.26 6.97
CA LYS A 109 -15.22 -7.66 6.53
C LYS A 109 -13.86 -7.99 5.92
N ALA A 110 -13.30 -7.12 5.07
CA ALA A 110 -11.95 -7.28 4.53
C ALA A 110 -10.90 -7.31 5.66
N ALA A 111 -11.03 -6.44 6.66
CA ALA A 111 -10.14 -6.42 7.83
C ALA A 111 -10.20 -7.75 8.61
N GLU A 112 -11.39 -8.32 8.77
CA GLU A 112 -11.60 -9.61 9.44
C GLU A 112 -11.04 -10.80 8.64
N LEU A 113 -11.17 -10.75 7.30
CA LEU A 113 -10.57 -11.75 6.42
C LEU A 113 -9.04 -11.73 6.53
N LEU A 114 -8.43 -10.54 6.58
CA LEU A 114 -6.99 -10.37 6.75
C LEU A 114 -6.50 -10.70 8.16
N SER A 115 -7.28 -10.41 9.22
CA SER A 115 -6.88 -10.73 10.60
C SER A 115 -6.87 -12.24 10.87
N LYS A 116 -7.68 -13.00 10.12
CA LYS A 116 -7.86 -14.44 10.29
C LYS A 116 -7.41 -15.22 9.06
N LYS A 117 -8.34 -15.43 8.11
CA LYS A 117 -8.21 -16.38 7.00
C LYS A 117 -6.95 -16.14 6.15
N TYR A 118 -6.61 -14.88 5.90
CA TYR A 118 -5.56 -14.50 4.97
C TYR A 118 -4.29 -13.94 5.63
N ARG A 119 -4.22 -13.87 6.97
CA ARG A 119 -3.11 -13.18 7.67
C ARG A 119 -1.75 -13.68 7.20
N TYR A 120 -1.51 -14.98 7.31
CA TYR A 120 -0.21 -15.55 6.96
C TYR A 120 0.02 -15.59 5.44
N THR A 121 -1.05 -15.68 4.65
CA THR A 121 -0.96 -15.64 3.19
C THR A 121 -0.51 -14.27 2.69
N ILE A 122 -1.07 -13.17 3.22
CA ILE A 122 -0.69 -11.81 2.80
C ILE A 122 0.71 -11.44 3.31
N VAL A 123 1.07 -11.89 4.52
CA VAL A 123 2.43 -11.71 5.07
C VAL A 123 3.45 -12.49 4.22
N ALA A 124 3.22 -13.78 3.94
CA ALA A 124 4.11 -14.59 3.10
C ALA A 124 4.27 -14.01 1.69
N ALA A 125 3.17 -13.62 1.04
CA ALA A 125 3.22 -13.00 -0.29
C ALA A 125 4.04 -11.70 -0.30
N THR A 126 3.91 -10.89 0.74
CA THR A 126 4.67 -9.67 0.92
C THR A 126 6.15 -9.97 1.17
N MET A 127 6.48 -10.95 2.02
CA MET A 127 7.85 -11.38 2.27
C MET A 127 8.53 -11.83 0.97
N LEU A 128 7.88 -12.72 0.22
CA LEU A 128 8.43 -13.29 -1.01
C LEU A 128 8.53 -12.27 -2.14
N GLY A 129 7.46 -11.52 -2.41
CA GLY A 129 7.38 -10.58 -3.54
C GLY A 129 8.12 -9.28 -3.32
N GLN A 130 8.19 -8.80 -2.07
CA GLN A 130 8.81 -7.50 -1.74
C GLN A 130 10.10 -7.65 -0.93
N SER A 131 10.55 -8.87 -0.62
CA SER A 131 11.80 -9.14 0.10
C SER A 131 11.82 -8.50 1.49
N LYS A 132 10.77 -8.80 2.26
CA LYS A 132 10.63 -8.38 3.66
C LYS A 132 10.87 -9.57 4.59
N ASN A 133 11.54 -9.32 5.72
CA ASN A 133 11.51 -10.26 6.83
C ASN A 133 10.10 -10.32 7.45
N ALA A 134 9.84 -11.36 8.25
CA ALA A 134 8.52 -11.61 8.82
C ALA A 134 7.98 -10.44 9.64
N GLN A 135 8.83 -9.78 10.44
CA GLN A 135 8.43 -8.62 11.24
C GLN A 135 8.01 -7.43 10.36
N GLN A 136 8.79 -7.11 9.33
CA GLN A 136 8.49 -6.00 8.42
C GLN A 136 7.23 -6.25 7.58
N ALA A 137 6.96 -7.51 7.22
CA ALA A 137 5.74 -7.87 6.49
C ALA A 137 4.50 -7.86 7.41
N GLU A 138 4.61 -8.36 8.63
CA GLU A 138 3.50 -8.40 9.61
C GLU A 138 3.02 -7.03 10.02
N VAL A 139 3.94 -6.12 10.38
CA VAL A 139 3.54 -4.78 10.86
C VAL A 139 2.81 -3.97 9.78
N GLU A 140 3.02 -4.27 8.49
CA GLU A 140 2.39 -3.54 7.40
C GLU A 140 1.28 -4.32 6.68
N ALA A 141 1.59 -5.48 6.12
CA ALA A 141 0.68 -6.21 5.23
C ALA A 141 -0.48 -6.83 6.01
N ALA A 142 -0.28 -7.12 7.30
CA ALA A 142 -1.34 -7.48 8.22
C ALA A 142 -1.77 -6.27 9.05
N CYS A 143 -0.99 -5.86 10.04
CA CYS A 143 -1.42 -4.90 11.07
C CYS A 143 -1.85 -3.55 10.49
N GLU A 144 -0.98 -2.86 9.76
CA GLU A 144 -1.28 -1.53 9.20
C GLU A 144 -2.45 -1.59 8.19
N THR A 145 -2.53 -2.66 7.39
CA THR A 145 -3.65 -2.86 6.45
C THR A 145 -4.98 -3.02 7.19
N ILE A 146 -5.02 -3.86 8.22
CA ILE A 146 -6.19 -4.10 9.06
C ILE A 146 -6.58 -2.81 9.80
N ASP A 147 -5.59 -2.07 10.31
CA ASP A 147 -5.79 -0.81 10.99
C ASP A 147 -6.37 0.25 10.05
N PHE A 148 -5.83 0.43 8.83
CA PHE A 148 -6.41 1.34 7.85
C PHE A 148 -7.88 1.00 7.58
N LEU A 149 -8.21 -0.27 7.38
CA LEU A 149 -9.58 -0.69 7.10
C LEU A 149 -10.54 -0.37 8.27
N ARG A 150 -10.11 -0.60 9.52
CA ARG A 150 -10.94 -0.35 10.71
C ARG A 150 -11.00 1.12 11.10
N TYR A 151 -9.86 1.81 11.12
CA TYR A 151 -9.78 3.22 11.48
C TYR A 151 -10.43 4.10 10.43
N ASN A 152 -10.30 3.83 9.13
CA ASN A 152 -11.00 4.61 8.11
C ASN A 152 -12.52 4.45 8.22
N ALA A 153 -13.03 3.25 8.51
CA ALA A 153 -14.46 3.05 8.77
C ALA A 153 -14.92 3.89 9.98
N TYR A 154 -14.15 3.92 11.06
CA TYR A 154 -14.39 4.79 12.22
C TYR A 154 -14.36 6.28 11.85
N PHE A 155 -13.34 6.74 11.12
CA PHE A 155 -13.18 8.13 10.71
C PHE A 155 -14.28 8.59 9.75
N ALA A 156 -14.72 7.74 8.82
CA ALA A 156 -15.88 8.04 7.98
C ALA A 156 -17.13 8.24 8.84
N GLY A 157 -17.33 7.41 9.87
CA GLY A 157 -18.39 7.61 10.85
C GLY A 157 -18.32 8.97 11.57
N GLN A 158 -17.12 9.42 11.94
CA GLN A 158 -16.93 10.76 12.53
C GLN A 158 -17.28 11.87 11.54
N ILE A 159 -16.79 11.77 10.30
CA ILE A 159 -17.07 12.74 9.23
C ILE A 159 -18.57 12.84 8.98
N TYR A 160 -19.29 11.72 8.82
CA TYR A 160 -20.74 11.75 8.59
C TYR A 160 -21.55 12.29 9.79
N GLN A 161 -20.99 12.28 11.01
CA GLN A 161 -21.62 12.88 12.19
C GLN A 161 -21.43 14.41 12.28
N GLU A 162 -20.46 14.98 11.57
CA GLU A 162 -20.25 16.42 11.55
C GLU A 162 -21.43 17.11 10.83
N GLN A 163 -22.22 17.88 11.58
CA GLN A 163 -23.39 18.59 11.09
C GLN A 163 -23.40 20.04 11.60
N PRO A 164 -23.91 21.00 10.80
CA PRO A 164 -23.96 22.39 11.19
C PRO A 164 -25.03 22.64 12.26
N ARG A 165 -24.91 23.75 12.97
CA ARG A 165 -25.97 24.22 13.86
C ARG A 165 -27.20 24.62 13.04
N SER A 166 -28.36 24.30 13.58
CA SER A 166 -29.67 24.74 13.07
C SER A 166 -30.19 25.90 13.91
N GLY A 167 -30.82 26.88 13.24
CA GLY A 167 -31.47 28.01 13.90
C GLY A 167 -32.87 27.65 14.41
N MET A 168 -33.62 28.64 14.89
CA MET A 168 -35.00 28.43 15.39
C MET A 168 -36.01 28.12 14.28
N ASP A 169 -35.78 28.64 13.07
CA ASP A 169 -36.67 28.56 11.90
C ASP A 169 -36.03 27.81 10.71
N GLN A 170 -34.87 27.19 10.90
CA GLN A 170 -34.08 26.57 9.85
C GLN A 170 -33.51 25.23 10.31
N LEU A 171 -33.56 24.22 9.44
CA LEU A 171 -32.86 22.95 9.62
C LEU A 171 -31.72 22.88 8.61
N ASN A 172 -30.48 22.96 9.11
CA ASN A 172 -29.28 22.86 8.28
C ASN A 172 -28.73 21.44 8.32
N ARG A 173 -28.29 20.93 7.17
CA ARG A 173 -27.64 19.62 7.03
C ARG A 173 -26.51 19.71 6.02
N VAL A 174 -25.43 18.98 6.28
CA VAL A 174 -24.36 18.74 5.30
C VAL A 174 -24.50 17.32 4.75
N GLU A 175 -24.38 17.22 3.43
CA GLU A 175 -24.23 15.96 2.71
C GLU A 175 -22.79 15.81 2.22
N TYR A 176 -22.09 14.80 2.73
CA TYR A 176 -20.76 14.43 2.26
C TYR A 176 -20.88 13.59 0.98
N ARG A 177 -20.97 14.27 -0.15
CA ARG A 177 -21.07 13.66 -1.48
C ARG A 177 -19.73 13.05 -1.92
N PRO A 178 -19.74 11.89 -2.60
CA PRO A 178 -18.59 11.40 -3.35
C PRO A 178 -18.20 12.36 -4.48
N LEU A 179 -17.01 12.17 -5.06
CA LEU A 179 -16.61 12.92 -6.25
C LEU A 179 -17.40 12.44 -7.48
N GLU A 180 -17.66 13.33 -8.43
CA GLU A 180 -18.20 12.96 -9.74
C GLU A 180 -17.08 12.48 -10.66
N GLY A 181 -17.26 11.31 -11.28
CA GLY A 181 -16.22 10.62 -12.05
C GLY A 181 -15.51 9.50 -11.27
N PHE A 182 -14.33 9.11 -11.75
CA PHE A 182 -13.52 8.02 -11.18
C PHE A 182 -12.18 8.54 -10.62
N VAL A 183 -11.60 7.79 -9.68
CA VAL A 183 -10.29 8.11 -9.09
C VAL A 183 -9.22 7.17 -9.61
N TYR A 184 -8.10 7.73 -10.04
CA TYR A 184 -6.94 6.95 -10.43
C TYR A 184 -6.05 6.67 -9.22
N THR A 185 -5.85 5.41 -8.86
CA THR A 185 -5.00 5.02 -7.72
C THR A 185 -3.71 4.38 -8.22
N ILE A 186 -2.58 4.81 -7.66
CA ILE A 186 -1.25 4.36 -8.08
C ILE A 186 -0.46 4.01 -6.82
N SER A 187 -0.27 2.72 -6.58
CA SER A 187 0.36 2.23 -5.35
C SER A 187 1.83 1.86 -5.54
N PRO A 188 2.68 2.10 -4.51
CA PRO A 188 4.10 1.82 -4.56
C PRO A 188 4.39 0.35 -4.25
N PHE A 189 5.66 -0.05 -4.39
CA PHE A 189 6.09 -1.42 -4.07
C PHE A 189 6.29 -1.64 -2.56
N ASN A 190 6.55 -0.59 -1.81
CA ASN A 190 7.18 -0.71 -0.50
C ASN A 190 6.23 -1.06 0.64
N PHE A 191 4.92 -0.86 0.48
CA PHE A 191 3.90 -1.20 1.48
C PHE A 191 2.64 -1.75 0.80
N THR A 192 2.30 -2.99 1.15
CA THR A 192 1.01 -3.61 0.81
C THR A 192 -0.14 -2.84 1.47
N ALA A 193 0.07 -2.33 2.69
CA ALA A 193 -0.91 -1.49 3.39
C ALA A 193 -1.30 -0.22 2.61
N ILE A 194 -0.33 0.47 2.03
CA ILE A 194 -0.58 1.67 1.21
C ILE A 194 -1.40 1.28 -0.02
N ALA A 195 -1.09 0.16 -0.68
CA ALA A 195 -1.85 -0.32 -1.83
C ALA A 195 -3.33 -0.58 -1.48
N SER A 196 -3.61 -1.15 -0.32
CA SER A 196 -4.98 -1.28 0.22
C SER A 196 -5.61 0.08 0.49
N ASN A 197 -4.93 0.94 1.24
CA ASN A 197 -5.48 2.20 1.73
C ASN A 197 -5.81 3.18 0.58
N LEU A 198 -4.92 3.31 -0.42
CA LEU A 198 -5.16 4.21 -1.57
C LEU A 198 -6.48 3.90 -2.29
N ASN A 199 -6.90 2.63 -2.29
CA ASN A 199 -8.12 2.17 -2.93
C ASN A 199 -9.32 2.16 -1.98
N MET A 200 -9.21 1.48 -0.84
CA MET A 200 -10.36 1.26 0.04
C MET A 200 -10.81 2.54 0.74
N SER A 201 -9.91 3.50 1.02
CA SER A 201 -10.32 4.82 1.54
C SER A 201 -11.18 5.59 0.54
N VAL A 202 -10.86 5.50 -0.75
CA VAL A 202 -11.59 6.14 -1.84
C VAL A 202 -12.94 5.45 -2.04
N ALA A 203 -12.94 4.12 -2.06
CA ALA A 203 -14.15 3.30 -2.16
C ALA A 203 -15.12 3.56 -0.99
N LEU A 204 -14.62 3.66 0.25
CA LEU A 204 -15.43 3.96 1.44
C LEU A 204 -16.32 5.19 1.27
N MET A 205 -15.75 6.24 0.68
CA MET A 205 -16.40 7.52 0.50
C MET A 205 -17.26 7.56 -0.78
N GLY A 206 -17.67 6.40 -1.31
CA GLY A 206 -18.60 6.27 -2.44
C GLY A 206 -17.99 6.52 -3.81
N ASN A 207 -16.66 6.40 -3.94
CA ASN A 207 -15.97 6.56 -5.22
C ASN A 207 -15.60 5.21 -5.83
N THR A 208 -15.34 5.20 -7.13
CA THR A 208 -14.82 4.04 -7.86
C THR A 208 -13.41 4.33 -8.34
N THR A 209 -12.62 3.28 -8.56
CA THR A 209 -11.19 3.40 -8.84
C THR A 209 -10.74 2.61 -10.06
N VAL A 210 -9.74 3.17 -10.72
CA VAL A 210 -8.85 2.47 -11.65
C VAL A 210 -7.51 2.36 -10.93
N TRP A 211 -7.09 1.14 -10.60
CA TRP A 211 -5.93 0.88 -9.75
C TRP A 211 -4.76 0.32 -10.54
N LYS A 212 -3.65 1.07 -10.57
CA LYS A 212 -2.37 0.64 -11.14
C LYS A 212 -1.37 0.29 -10.02
N PRO A 213 -1.21 -1.00 -9.66
CA PRO A 213 -0.24 -1.44 -8.66
C PRO A 213 1.21 -1.44 -9.17
N ALA A 214 2.19 -1.23 -8.29
CA ALA A 214 3.59 -1.47 -8.63
C ALA A 214 3.84 -2.94 -9.00
N THR A 215 4.62 -3.17 -10.05
CA THR A 215 4.88 -4.52 -10.58
C THR A 215 5.52 -5.43 -9.53
N THR A 216 6.43 -4.89 -8.73
CA THR A 216 7.19 -5.61 -7.69
C THR A 216 6.41 -5.86 -6.40
N SER A 217 5.15 -5.41 -6.30
CA SER A 217 4.22 -5.79 -5.22
C SER A 217 2.93 -6.42 -5.75
N LEU A 218 2.96 -6.96 -6.97
CA LEU A 218 1.75 -7.50 -7.63
C LEU A 218 1.16 -8.71 -6.90
N LEU A 219 1.98 -9.58 -6.34
CA LEU A 219 1.47 -10.78 -5.67
C LEU A 219 0.60 -10.42 -4.46
N SER A 220 1.09 -9.55 -3.58
CA SER A 220 0.33 -9.07 -2.42
C SER A 220 -0.84 -8.18 -2.84
N SER A 221 -0.67 -7.33 -3.86
CA SER A 221 -1.74 -6.49 -4.40
C SER A 221 -2.89 -7.30 -5.02
N TRP A 222 -2.59 -8.38 -5.73
CA TRP A 222 -3.60 -9.29 -6.29
C TRP A 222 -4.35 -10.03 -5.18
N LEU A 223 -3.65 -10.46 -4.12
CA LEU A 223 -4.30 -11.03 -2.94
C LEU A 223 -5.25 -10.04 -2.25
N LEU A 224 -4.84 -8.76 -2.12
CA LEU A 224 -5.74 -7.71 -1.62
C LEU A 224 -7.00 -7.60 -2.48
N MET A 225 -6.86 -7.54 -3.81
CA MET A 225 -8.01 -7.47 -4.71
C MET A 225 -8.98 -8.65 -4.51
N LYS A 226 -8.45 -9.88 -4.39
CA LYS A 226 -9.27 -11.07 -4.09
C LYS A 226 -9.96 -10.97 -2.73
N VAL A 227 -9.27 -10.47 -1.70
CA VAL A 227 -9.86 -10.25 -0.38
C VAL A 227 -10.98 -9.22 -0.45
N PHE A 228 -10.82 -8.13 -1.21
CA PHE A 228 -11.86 -7.12 -1.37
C PHE A 228 -13.09 -7.70 -2.07
N MET A 229 -12.91 -8.49 -3.13
CA MET A 229 -13.99 -9.20 -3.80
C MET A 229 -14.70 -10.18 -2.86
N GLU A 230 -13.96 -10.98 -2.08
CA GLU A 230 -14.56 -11.90 -1.10
C GLU A 230 -15.28 -11.16 0.05
N ALA A 231 -14.81 -9.97 0.41
CA ALA A 231 -15.46 -9.12 1.40
C ALA A 231 -16.80 -8.53 0.93
N GLY A 232 -17.13 -8.68 -0.36
CA GLY A 232 -18.37 -8.20 -0.95
C GLY A 232 -18.24 -6.85 -1.67
N LEU A 233 -17.02 -6.43 -2.04
CA LEU A 233 -16.84 -5.25 -2.88
C LEU A 233 -17.55 -5.46 -4.23
N PRO A 234 -18.50 -4.58 -4.63
CA PRO A 234 -19.19 -4.73 -5.89
C PRO A 234 -18.25 -4.65 -7.10
N ALA A 235 -18.60 -5.40 -8.14
CA ALA A 235 -17.89 -5.40 -9.40
C ALA A 235 -17.78 -3.96 -9.96
N GLY A 236 -16.59 -3.57 -10.41
CA GLY A 236 -16.34 -2.26 -11.01
C GLY A 236 -16.00 -1.14 -10.02
N VAL A 237 -16.20 -1.34 -8.71
CA VAL A 237 -15.83 -0.31 -7.71
C VAL A 237 -14.32 -0.14 -7.61
N ILE A 238 -13.55 -1.24 -7.68
CA ILE A 238 -12.10 -1.21 -7.86
C ILE A 238 -11.78 -2.06 -9.09
N ASN A 239 -11.04 -1.49 -10.04
CA ASN A 239 -10.55 -2.19 -11.23
C ASN A 239 -9.03 -2.29 -11.15
N PHE A 240 -8.48 -3.50 -11.20
CA PHE A 240 -7.07 -3.81 -10.96
C PHE A 240 -6.31 -3.98 -12.28
N LEU A 241 -5.40 -3.05 -12.58
CA LEU A 241 -4.68 -2.95 -13.86
C LEU A 241 -3.16 -3.04 -13.65
N PRO A 242 -2.59 -4.25 -13.51
CA PRO A 242 -1.16 -4.46 -13.67
C PRO A 242 -0.72 -3.97 -15.05
N GLY A 243 0.40 -3.26 -15.14
CA GLY A 243 0.88 -2.76 -16.43
C GLY A 243 1.84 -1.59 -16.32
N LYS A 244 2.30 -1.12 -17.48
CA LYS A 244 3.20 0.04 -17.57
C LYS A 244 2.45 1.31 -17.15
N GLY A 245 3.03 2.05 -16.21
CA GLY A 245 2.40 3.25 -15.66
C GLY A 245 2.07 4.28 -16.75
N ALA A 246 2.98 4.49 -17.70
CA ALA A 246 2.78 5.44 -18.80
C ALA A 246 1.60 5.06 -19.72
N GLU A 247 1.45 3.79 -20.10
CA GLU A 247 0.34 3.34 -20.96
C GLU A 247 -1.03 3.60 -20.30
N ILE A 248 -1.17 3.21 -19.03
CA ILE A 248 -2.41 3.40 -18.27
C ILE A 248 -2.65 4.89 -17.98
N SER A 249 -1.62 5.62 -17.53
CA SER A 249 -1.72 7.04 -17.18
C SER A 249 -2.11 7.90 -18.38
N ASN A 250 -1.58 7.62 -19.57
CA ASN A 250 -1.91 8.40 -20.77
C ASN A 250 -3.42 8.37 -21.07
N VAL A 251 -4.06 7.21 -20.94
CA VAL A 251 -5.51 7.08 -21.13
C VAL A 251 -6.26 7.79 -20.02
N VAL A 252 -5.92 7.49 -18.75
CA VAL A 252 -6.63 8.01 -17.58
C VAL A 252 -6.55 9.54 -17.49
N LEU A 253 -5.37 10.12 -17.69
CA LEU A 253 -5.15 11.57 -17.58
C LEU A 253 -5.82 12.36 -18.72
N SER A 254 -6.15 11.72 -19.83
CA SER A 254 -6.88 12.35 -20.94
C SER A 254 -8.41 12.27 -20.79
N HIS A 255 -8.91 11.52 -19.80
CA HIS A 255 -10.34 11.27 -19.68
C HIS A 255 -11.07 12.44 -18.97
N PRO A 256 -12.20 12.95 -19.50
CA PRO A 256 -12.91 14.11 -18.92
C PRO A 256 -13.49 13.83 -17.52
N ASP A 257 -13.80 12.56 -17.22
CA ASP A 257 -14.35 12.12 -15.93
C ASP A 257 -13.30 11.74 -14.88
N LEU A 258 -12.03 12.10 -15.07
CA LEU A 258 -11.02 11.95 -14.02
C LEU A 258 -11.35 12.88 -12.85
N ALA A 259 -11.75 12.31 -11.72
CA ALA A 259 -12.15 13.06 -10.52
C ALA A 259 -10.98 13.33 -9.56
N GLY A 260 -9.94 12.52 -9.63
CA GLY A 260 -8.77 12.65 -8.78
C GLY A 260 -7.74 11.57 -8.97
N ILE A 261 -6.59 11.79 -8.35
CA ILE A 261 -5.46 10.86 -8.31
C ILE A 261 -5.13 10.63 -6.85
N HIS A 262 -5.02 9.36 -6.43
CA HIS A 262 -4.48 8.98 -5.13
C HIS A 262 -3.17 8.21 -5.35
N PHE A 263 -2.06 8.86 -5.02
CA PHE A 263 -0.73 8.43 -5.42
C PHE A 263 0.21 8.25 -4.23
N THR A 264 1.01 7.19 -4.25
CA THR A 264 2.26 7.19 -3.48
C THR A 264 3.41 6.70 -4.35
N GLY A 265 4.52 7.42 -4.33
CA GLY A 265 5.69 7.08 -5.14
C GLY A 265 6.73 8.21 -5.21
N SER A 266 7.42 8.34 -6.36
CA SER A 266 8.50 9.32 -6.49
C SER A 266 8.00 10.75 -6.73
N ASN A 267 8.78 11.73 -6.27
CA ASN A 267 8.58 13.15 -6.59
C ASN A 267 8.49 13.41 -8.10
N ALA A 268 9.37 12.78 -8.89
CA ALA A 268 9.40 12.98 -10.33
C ALA A 268 8.11 12.51 -11.01
N THR A 269 7.59 11.35 -10.60
CA THR A 269 6.31 10.82 -11.09
C THR A 269 5.15 11.71 -10.67
N PHE A 270 5.07 12.11 -9.39
CA PHE A 270 3.97 12.95 -8.92
C PHE A 270 3.95 14.33 -9.59
N ASN A 271 5.12 14.94 -9.79
CA ASN A 271 5.25 16.19 -10.54
C ASN A 271 4.81 16.03 -12.00
N SER A 272 5.08 14.88 -12.61
CA SER A 272 4.64 14.60 -13.98
C SER A 272 3.12 14.46 -14.07
N LEU A 273 2.50 13.78 -13.10
CA LEU A 273 1.03 13.67 -12.99
C LEU A 273 0.39 15.06 -12.79
N TRP A 274 0.94 15.87 -11.89
CA TRP A 274 0.49 17.25 -11.67
C TRP A 274 0.55 18.11 -12.94
N LYS A 275 1.66 18.07 -13.67
CA LYS A 275 1.82 18.80 -14.93
C LYS A 275 0.83 18.34 -15.99
N ALA A 276 0.63 17.03 -16.11
CA ALA A 276 -0.32 16.47 -17.07
C ALA A 276 -1.76 16.90 -16.78
N VAL A 277 -2.17 16.85 -15.50
CA VAL A 277 -3.50 17.35 -15.10
C VAL A 277 -3.63 18.84 -15.34
N ALA A 278 -2.62 19.64 -14.95
CA ALA A 278 -2.64 21.08 -15.18
C ALA A 278 -2.76 21.44 -16.67
N GLY A 279 -2.09 20.68 -17.55
CA GLY A 279 -2.17 20.86 -19.00
C GLY A 279 -3.51 20.46 -19.62
N ASN A 280 -4.32 19.66 -18.93
CA ASN A 280 -5.60 19.13 -19.42
C ASN A 280 -6.82 19.74 -18.69
N LEU A 281 -6.65 20.82 -17.91
CA LEU A 281 -7.70 21.35 -17.03
C LEU A 281 -9.03 21.65 -17.74
N GLU A 282 -8.98 22.19 -18.96
CA GLU A 282 -10.18 22.56 -19.74
C GLU A 282 -11.01 21.34 -20.17
N ASN A 283 -10.44 20.14 -20.15
CA ASN A 283 -11.10 18.91 -20.57
C ASN A 283 -11.85 18.20 -19.42
N TYR A 284 -11.55 18.50 -18.15
CA TYR A 284 -12.17 17.80 -17.03
C TYR A 284 -13.51 18.39 -16.63
N ARG A 285 -14.49 17.53 -16.30
CA ARG A 285 -15.79 17.97 -15.79
C ARG A 285 -15.71 18.59 -14.40
N SER A 286 -14.78 18.11 -13.59
CA SER A 286 -14.48 18.58 -12.24
C SER A 286 -12.98 18.75 -12.11
N TYR A 287 -12.53 19.68 -11.27
CA TYR A 287 -11.10 19.83 -10.97
C TYR A 287 -10.57 18.56 -10.28
N PRO A 288 -9.66 17.80 -10.91
CA PRO A 288 -9.18 16.56 -10.32
C PRO A 288 -8.44 16.83 -9.00
N LYS A 289 -8.79 16.08 -7.96
CA LYS A 289 -8.09 16.17 -6.67
C LYS A 289 -6.83 15.31 -6.69
N LEU A 290 -5.66 15.94 -6.62
CA LEU A 290 -4.38 15.22 -6.58
C LEU A 290 -3.94 15.09 -5.13
N VAL A 291 -4.15 13.91 -4.57
CA VAL A 291 -3.77 13.54 -3.21
C VAL A 291 -2.63 12.54 -3.31
N GLY A 292 -1.54 12.79 -2.61
CA GLY A 292 -0.49 11.80 -2.60
C GLY A 292 0.64 12.08 -1.64
N GLU A 293 1.43 11.04 -1.44
CA GLU A 293 2.64 11.08 -0.64
C GLU A 293 3.84 10.74 -1.51
N THR A 294 4.97 11.32 -1.14
CA THR A 294 6.24 11.08 -1.83
C THR A 294 7.28 10.63 -0.81
N GLY A 295 8.38 10.06 -1.30
CA GLY A 295 9.48 9.65 -0.44
C GLY A 295 10.26 10.83 0.15
N GLY A 296 10.89 10.59 1.30
CA GLY A 296 11.82 11.49 1.95
C GLY A 296 13.16 10.81 2.26
N LYS A 297 14.02 11.54 2.97
CA LYS A 297 15.28 11.05 3.52
C LYS A 297 15.48 11.63 4.92
N ASP A 298 15.20 10.78 5.90
CA ASP A 298 15.01 11.21 7.27
C ASP A 298 16.36 11.35 7.99
N PHE A 299 16.32 12.03 9.14
CA PHE A 299 17.48 12.24 9.98
C PHE A 299 17.22 11.82 11.43
N ILE A 300 18.29 11.41 12.11
CA ILE A 300 18.32 11.24 13.56
C ILE A 300 19.23 12.32 14.15
N MET A 301 18.69 13.18 15.00
CA MET A 301 19.44 14.22 15.71
C MET A 301 19.63 13.81 17.17
N ILE A 302 20.88 13.67 17.61
CA ILE A 302 21.21 13.17 18.94
C ILE A 302 21.66 14.34 19.83
N HIS A 303 21.00 14.52 20.96
CA HIS A 303 21.46 15.46 21.99
C HIS A 303 22.53 14.82 22.88
N SER A 304 23.40 15.61 23.51
CA SER A 304 24.48 15.10 24.38
C SER A 304 23.99 14.38 25.64
N SER A 305 22.69 14.45 25.94
CA SER A 305 22.04 13.72 27.05
C SER A 305 21.40 12.39 26.62
N ALA A 306 21.52 11.99 25.34
CA ALA A 306 20.92 10.75 24.86
C ALA A 306 21.66 9.52 25.38
N ASP A 307 20.92 8.42 25.57
CA ASP A 307 21.53 7.11 25.85
C ASP A 307 22.25 6.58 24.59
N PRO A 308 23.56 6.24 24.67
CA PRO A 308 24.30 5.78 23.51
C PRO A 308 23.81 4.47 22.87
N LEU A 309 23.26 3.54 23.66
CA LEU A 309 22.81 2.24 23.17
C LEU A 309 21.43 2.35 22.51
N GLU A 310 20.51 3.10 23.09
CA GLU A 310 19.22 3.42 22.49
C GLU A 310 19.42 4.15 21.16
N ALA A 311 20.30 5.15 21.14
CA ALA A 311 20.67 5.87 19.92
C ALA A 311 21.23 4.95 18.83
N ALA A 312 22.18 4.06 19.18
CA ALA A 312 22.74 3.11 18.23
C ALA A 312 21.66 2.17 17.67
N THR A 313 20.77 1.67 18.53
CA THR A 313 19.65 0.80 18.12
C THR A 313 18.69 1.53 17.18
N ALA A 314 18.36 2.79 17.46
CA ALA A 314 17.51 3.61 16.60
C ALA A 314 18.17 3.87 15.24
N ILE A 315 19.49 4.12 15.20
CA ILE A 315 20.25 4.27 13.96
C ILE A 315 20.18 2.99 13.12
N ILE A 316 20.45 1.83 13.73
CA ILE A 316 20.46 0.55 13.02
C ILE A 316 19.06 0.24 12.47
N ARG A 317 18.03 0.27 13.31
CA ARG A 317 16.67 -0.07 12.86
C ARG A 317 16.12 0.96 11.87
N GLY A 318 16.29 2.25 12.15
CA GLY A 318 15.78 3.33 11.31
C GLY A 318 16.43 3.40 9.94
N SER A 319 17.68 2.95 9.80
CA SER A 319 18.43 3.01 8.54
C SER A 319 18.37 1.70 7.74
N PHE A 320 18.30 0.55 8.41
CA PHE A 320 18.50 -0.75 7.78
C PHE A 320 17.28 -1.67 7.76
N GLU A 321 16.24 -1.42 8.58
CA GLU A 321 15.00 -2.22 8.46
C GLU A 321 14.40 -2.09 7.06
N TYR A 322 13.98 -3.22 6.51
CA TYR A 322 13.52 -3.34 5.12
C TYR A 322 14.54 -2.74 4.12
N GLN A 323 15.82 -2.96 4.38
CA GLN A 323 16.94 -2.50 3.54
C GLN A 323 16.93 -0.97 3.29
N GLY A 324 16.34 -0.19 4.19
CA GLY A 324 16.19 1.26 4.02
C GLY A 324 15.16 1.65 2.93
N GLN A 325 14.31 0.72 2.49
CA GLN A 325 13.30 0.92 1.43
C GLN A 325 11.95 1.42 1.97
N LYS A 326 11.98 2.16 3.08
CA LYS A 326 10.83 2.88 3.63
C LYS A 326 10.85 4.33 3.13
N CYS A 327 9.68 4.95 2.95
CA CYS A 327 9.57 6.36 2.58
C CYS A 327 10.29 7.30 3.59
N SER A 328 10.42 6.83 4.84
CA SER A 328 10.94 7.53 6.02
C SER A 328 12.22 6.90 6.58
N ALA A 329 12.97 6.13 5.77
CA ALA A 329 14.22 5.55 6.25
C ALA A 329 15.24 6.65 6.60
N SER A 330 15.85 6.53 7.78
CA SER A 330 16.91 7.43 8.23
C SER A 330 18.15 7.26 7.34
N SER A 331 18.68 8.37 6.87
CA SER A 331 19.87 8.39 5.99
C SER A 331 20.96 9.34 6.46
N ARG A 332 20.66 10.15 7.49
CA ARG A 332 21.58 11.13 8.07
C ARG A 332 21.48 11.05 9.58
N VAL A 333 22.63 11.03 10.25
CA VAL A 333 22.68 11.02 11.71
C VAL A 333 23.61 12.13 12.17
N TYR A 334 23.13 12.97 13.08
CA TYR A 334 23.88 14.08 13.65
C TYR A 334 24.19 13.76 15.11
N ILE A 335 25.48 13.63 15.42
CA ILE A 335 25.96 13.06 16.69
C ILE A 335 26.91 14.04 17.38
N PRO A 336 26.72 14.35 18.67
CA PRO A 336 27.61 15.23 19.39
C PRO A 336 28.95 14.53 19.64
N ARG A 337 30.04 15.30 19.54
CA ARG A 337 31.41 14.79 19.71
C ARG A 337 31.60 14.00 21.02
N SER A 338 30.91 14.40 22.10
CA SER A 338 30.97 13.74 23.40
C SER A 338 30.44 12.30 23.39
N LEU A 339 29.46 11.98 22.55
CA LEU A 339 28.85 10.64 22.49
C LEU A 339 29.34 9.80 21.32
N TRP A 340 30.01 10.42 20.33
CA TRP A 340 30.48 9.72 19.13
C TRP A 340 31.32 8.47 19.42
N PRO A 341 32.31 8.46 20.34
CA PRO A 341 33.09 7.26 20.62
C PRO A 341 32.24 6.08 21.11
N ALA A 342 31.21 6.33 21.93
CA ALA A 342 30.34 5.30 22.46
C ALA A 342 29.34 4.80 21.40
N ILE A 343 28.65 5.73 20.73
CA ILE A 343 27.62 5.40 19.73
C ILE A 343 28.24 4.69 18.53
N SER A 344 29.36 5.20 17.99
CA SER A 344 30.02 4.58 16.82
C SER A 344 30.48 3.15 17.10
N ARG A 345 30.93 2.85 18.33
CA ARG A 345 31.30 1.50 18.74
C ARG A 345 30.08 0.57 18.75
N TYR A 346 28.95 1.01 19.29
CA TYR A 346 27.72 0.19 19.29
C TYR A 346 27.16 0.01 17.88
N VAL A 347 27.12 1.07 17.07
CA VAL A 347 26.65 1.00 15.68
C VAL A 347 27.51 0.04 14.87
N LYS A 348 28.85 0.12 14.96
CA LYS A 348 29.75 -0.83 14.27
C LYS A 348 29.48 -2.27 14.68
N LYS A 349 29.43 -2.53 15.99
CA LYS A 349 29.14 -3.87 16.52
C LYS A 349 27.80 -4.42 16.02
N GLN A 350 26.73 -3.63 16.12
CA GLN A 350 25.40 -4.06 15.69
C GLN A 350 25.32 -4.22 14.17
N ALA A 351 26.01 -3.37 13.39
CA ALA A 351 26.06 -3.49 11.94
C ALA A 351 26.80 -4.75 11.49
N GLU A 352 27.88 -5.15 12.17
CA GLU A 352 28.61 -6.41 11.93
C GLU A 352 27.75 -7.65 12.26
N GLU A 353 26.76 -7.53 13.14
CA GLU A 353 25.82 -8.59 13.50
C GLU A 353 24.64 -8.72 12.52
N ILE A 354 24.46 -7.77 11.59
CA ILE A 354 23.36 -7.82 10.61
C ILE A 354 23.54 -9.01 9.67
N LYS A 355 22.62 -9.95 9.76
CA LYS A 355 22.48 -11.03 8.79
C LYS A 355 21.61 -10.60 7.62
N VAL A 356 22.10 -10.87 6.41
CA VAL A 356 21.42 -10.59 5.15
C VAL A 356 21.21 -11.90 4.40
N GLY A 357 19.98 -12.18 3.94
CA GLY A 357 19.73 -13.42 3.21
C GLY A 357 18.29 -13.65 2.78
N ASN A 358 17.93 -14.91 2.57
CA ASN A 358 16.59 -15.33 2.16
C ASN A 358 15.56 -15.04 3.28
N VAL A 359 14.34 -14.65 2.89
CA VAL A 359 13.25 -14.28 3.83
C VAL A 359 12.72 -15.47 4.64
N SER A 360 12.91 -16.70 4.16
CA SER A 360 12.51 -17.93 4.85
C SER A 360 13.47 -18.31 5.98
N ASP A 361 14.66 -17.70 6.04
CA ASP A 361 15.50 -17.75 7.23
C ASP A 361 15.18 -16.53 8.12
N PHE A 362 14.40 -16.80 9.16
CA PHE A 362 13.90 -15.81 10.13
C PHE A 362 15.02 -15.22 11.00
N SER A 363 16.26 -15.70 10.89
CA SER A 363 17.42 -15.08 11.55
C SER A 363 18.01 -13.90 10.77
N ASN A 364 17.60 -13.70 9.51
CA ASN A 364 18.03 -12.57 8.70
C ASN A 364 17.31 -11.29 9.12
N PHE A 365 18.09 -10.24 9.40
CA PHE A 365 17.58 -8.91 9.71
C PHE A 365 17.23 -8.14 8.43
N MET A 366 18.04 -8.30 7.39
CA MET A 366 17.85 -7.72 6.07
C MET A 366 17.72 -8.80 5.00
N ASN A 367 17.10 -8.44 3.89
CA ASN A 367 17.00 -9.27 2.69
C ASN A 367 17.52 -8.45 1.49
N ALA A 368 17.13 -8.80 0.26
CA ALA A 368 17.52 -8.04 -0.93
C ALA A 368 16.71 -6.74 -1.10
N VAL A 369 17.27 -5.78 -1.83
CA VAL A 369 16.55 -4.63 -2.37
C VAL A 369 15.58 -5.08 -3.47
N ILE A 370 14.61 -4.24 -3.82
CA ILE A 370 13.39 -4.66 -4.53
C ILE A 370 13.63 -5.15 -5.97
N ASP A 371 14.55 -4.52 -6.70
CA ASP A 371 14.84 -4.82 -8.10
C ASP A 371 16.26 -4.37 -8.50
N GLU A 372 16.65 -4.73 -9.72
CA GLU A 372 17.96 -4.40 -10.31
C GLU A 372 18.19 -2.88 -10.39
N HIS A 373 17.18 -2.10 -10.78
CA HIS A 373 17.31 -0.64 -10.82
C HIS A 373 17.58 -0.04 -9.43
N ALA A 374 16.95 -0.55 -8.37
CA ALA A 374 17.26 -0.14 -7.00
C ALA A 374 18.68 -0.55 -6.60
N PHE A 375 19.12 -1.75 -6.97
CA PHE A 375 20.47 -2.25 -6.73
C PHE A 375 21.52 -1.35 -7.40
N ASP A 376 21.39 -1.12 -8.71
CA ASP A 376 22.33 -0.31 -9.49
C ASP A 376 22.48 1.09 -8.90
N ARG A 377 21.35 1.75 -8.62
CA ARG A 377 21.35 3.08 -8.00
C ARG A 377 22.03 3.08 -6.63
N ILE A 378 21.84 2.04 -5.81
CA ILE A 378 22.50 1.95 -4.50
C ILE A 378 24.01 1.73 -4.68
N MET A 379 24.41 0.89 -5.63
CA MET A 379 25.82 0.65 -5.94
C MET A 379 26.51 1.92 -6.44
N GLU A 380 25.85 2.75 -7.26
CA GLU A 380 26.37 4.07 -7.65
C GLU A 380 26.72 4.94 -6.44
N TYR A 381 25.84 5.01 -5.43
CA TYR A 381 26.12 5.77 -4.20
C TYR A 381 27.23 5.15 -3.35
N ILE A 382 27.36 3.82 -3.32
CA ILE A 382 28.46 3.14 -2.63
C ILE A 382 29.78 3.47 -3.31
N THR A 383 29.84 3.39 -4.64
CA THR A 383 31.02 3.76 -5.42
C THR A 383 31.39 5.23 -5.26
N LEU A 384 30.40 6.13 -5.17
CA LEU A 384 30.64 7.55 -4.92
C LEU A 384 31.22 7.83 -3.52
N ALA A 385 30.92 6.99 -2.53
CA ALA A 385 31.35 7.16 -1.15
C ALA A 385 32.74 6.55 -0.85
N GLN A 386 33.24 5.68 -1.72
CA GLN A 386 34.58 5.10 -1.68
C GLN A 386 35.58 6.03 -2.35
#